data_AF-G7CI62-F1
#
_entry.id   AF-G7CI62-F1
#
_cell.length_a   1.000
_cell.length_b   1.000
_cell.length_c   1.000
_cell.angle_alpha   90.00
_cell.angle_beta   90.00
_cell.angle_gamma   90.00
#
_symmetry.space_group_name_H-M   'P 1'
#
loop_
_entity.id
_entity.type
_entity.pdbx_description
1 polymer ?
#
loop_
_entity_poly.entity_id
_entity_poly.type
_entity_poly.pdbx_seq_one_letter_code
_entity_poly.pdbx_strand_id
1 'polypeptide(L)'
;MPGCGATRGLHAHHIRHWEHRGPTDLDNLVLVCRYHHRLHHRGLITISDTPDNLTVSDRDGDRLHPGSLARPPDRPPPQVAPCTGPTGERADWWWYTPYQPPAPPPADETGPG
;
A
#
# COMPACT_ATOMS: atom_id res chain seq x y z
N MET A 1 10.39 11.56 -0.68
CA MET A 1 9.93 10.46 -1.58
C MET A 1 8.86 11.01 -2.51
N PRO A 2 9.01 10.86 -3.83
CA PRO A 2 8.05 11.41 -4.79
C PRO A 2 6.63 10.90 -4.51
N GLY A 3 5.68 11.82 -4.30
CA GLY A 3 4.26 11.49 -4.08
C GLY A 3 3.88 10.85 -2.74
N CYS A 4 4.83 10.57 -1.85
CA CYS A 4 4.54 9.96 -0.56
C CYS A 4 4.08 11.00 0.47
N GLY A 5 2.83 10.91 0.94
CA GLY A 5 2.26 11.81 1.96
C GLY A 5 2.59 11.46 3.42
N ALA A 6 3.60 10.61 3.69
CA ALA A 6 3.92 10.20 5.05
C ALA A 6 4.57 11.33 5.85
N THR A 7 3.98 11.70 6.99
CA THR A 7 4.48 12.74 7.91
C THR A 7 4.96 12.19 9.26
N ARG A 8 4.73 10.90 9.52
CA ARG A 8 5.11 10.19 10.75
C ARG A 8 5.86 8.90 10.40
N GLY A 9 6.67 8.40 11.35
CA GLY A 9 7.48 7.20 11.13
C GLY A 9 8.56 7.39 10.06
N LEU A 10 9.16 8.59 10.03
CA LEU A 10 10.26 8.96 9.15
C LEU A 10 11.59 8.62 9.84
N HIS A 11 12.50 8.03 9.09
CA HIS A 11 13.84 7.68 9.54
C HIS A 11 14.85 8.50 8.74
N ALA A 12 15.91 8.97 9.41
CA ALA A 12 17.04 9.58 8.73
C ALA A 12 17.83 8.50 7.98
N HIS A 13 18.06 8.73 6.69
CA HIS A 13 18.82 7.85 5.81
C HIS A 13 20.00 8.64 5.22
N HIS A 14 21.19 8.03 5.20
CA HIS A 14 22.38 8.67 4.62
C HIS A 14 22.34 8.52 3.09
N ILE A 15 22.43 9.63 2.35
CA ILE A 15 22.45 9.62 0.88
C ILE A 15 23.74 8.98 0.38
N ARG A 16 24.90 9.40 0.91
CA ARG A 16 26.16 8.66 0.79
C ARG A 16 26.29 7.70 1.95
N HIS A 17 26.36 6.40 1.63
CA HIS A 17 26.47 5.35 2.63
C HIS A 17 27.65 5.62 3.59
N TRP A 18 27.45 5.37 4.88
CA TRP A 18 28.47 5.56 5.91
C TRP A 18 29.76 4.78 5.59
N GLU A 19 29.64 3.58 5.02
CA GLU A 19 30.77 2.73 4.60
C GLU A 19 31.62 3.36 3.47
N HIS A 20 31.11 4.36 2.77
CA HIS A 20 31.84 5.15 1.77
C HIS A 20 32.36 6.49 2.33
N ARG A 21 32.47 6.61 3.66
CA ARG A 21 32.85 7.84 4.38
C ARG A 21 31.89 9.01 4.11
N GLY A 22 30.59 8.72 3.97
CA GLY A 22 29.58 9.78 3.99
C GLY A 22 29.63 10.54 5.31
N PRO A 23 29.70 11.89 5.32
CA PRO A 23 29.71 12.66 6.56
C PRO A 23 28.37 12.48 7.30
N THR A 24 28.41 12.45 8.63
CA THR A 24 27.21 12.54 9.48
C THR A 24 26.80 14.01 9.63
N ASP A 25 26.64 14.69 8.50
CA ASP A 25 26.14 16.07 8.43
C ASP A 25 24.70 16.04 7.91
N LEU A 26 23.91 17.05 8.27
CA LEU A 26 22.52 17.18 7.82
C LEU A 26 22.43 17.19 6.28
N ASP A 27 23.46 17.72 5.63
CA ASP A 27 23.58 17.78 4.16
C ASP A 27 23.75 16.40 3.50
N ASN A 28 23.94 15.33 4.29
CA ASN A 28 24.01 13.95 3.80
C ASN A 28 22.83 13.09 4.30
N LEU A 29 21.82 13.71 4.93
CA LEU A 29 20.66 13.01 5.47
C LEU A 29 19.38 13.36 4.72
N VAL A 30 18.52 12.36 4.53
CA VAL A 30 17.16 12.53 4.03
C VAL A 30 16.18 11.78 4.92
N LEU A 31 15.00 12.38 5.16
CA LEU A 31 13.92 11.72 5.89
C LEU A 31 13.10 10.84 4.96
N VAL A 32 13.00 9.54 5.29
CA VAL A 32 12.30 8.53 4.48
C VAL A 32 11.37 7.71 5.36
N CYS A 33 10.15 7.42 4.91
CA CYS A 33 9.24 6.56 5.66
C CYS A 33 9.69 5.10 5.65
N ARG A 34 9.24 4.30 6.62
CA ARG A 34 9.62 2.89 6.78
C ARG A 34 9.49 2.04 5.51
N TYR A 35 8.45 2.26 4.70
CA TYR A 35 8.23 1.51 3.46
C TYR A 35 9.33 1.80 2.44
N HIS A 36 9.52 3.08 2.10
CA HIS A 36 10.51 3.49 1.11
C HIS A 36 11.95 3.27 1.59
N HIS A 37 12.21 3.37 2.90
CA HIS A 37 13.49 3.04 3.49
C HIS A 37 13.87 1.57 3.21
N ARG A 38 12.91 0.65 3.31
CA ARG A 38 13.13 -0.76 2.95
C ARG A 38 13.35 -0.98 1.46
N LEU A 39 12.63 -0.25 0.60
CA LEU A 39 12.84 -0.35 -0.85
C LEU A 39 14.26 0.09 -1.23
N HIS A 40 14.75 1.18 -0.62
CA HIS A 40 16.11 1.65 -0.81
C HIS A 40 17.15 0.59 -0.40
N HIS A 41 17.02 0.03 0.81
CA HIS A 41 17.91 -1.04 1.27
C HIS A 41 17.85 -2.33 0.43
N ARG A 42 16.75 -2.54 -0.32
CA ARG A 42 16.61 -3.65 -1.26
C ARG A 42 17.12 -3.34 -2.66
N GLY A 43 17.62 -2.13 -2.92
CA GLY A 43 18.05 -1.67 -4.25
C GLY A 43 16.89 -1.53 -5.24
N LEU A 44 15.65 -1.43 -4.76
CA LEU A 44 14.47 -1.27 -5.63
C LEU A 44 14.24 0.19 -6.02
N ILE A 45 14.78 1.11 -5.22
CA ILE A 45 14.87 2.53 -5.53
C ILE A 45 16.26 3.02 -5.13
N THR A 46 16.77 4.00 -5.86
CA THR A 46 18.01 4.70 -5.53
C THR A 46 17.68 6.13 -5.14
N ILE A 47 18.29 6.61 -4.06
CA ILE A 47 18.19 8.00 -3.63
C ILE A 47 19.59 8.61 -3.80
N SER A 48 19.69 9.66 -4.59
CA SER A 48 20.96 10.27 -4.98
C SER A 48 20.88 11.80 -4.98
N ASP A 49 22.04 12.42 -5.25
CA ASP A 49 22.28 13.87 -5.25
C ASP A 49 22.30 14.51 -3.86
N THR A 50 22.01 15.81 -3.77
CA THR A 50 22.02 16.58 -2.52
C THR A 50 20.61 16.64 -1.93
N PRO A 51 20.45 16.93 -0.63
CA PRO A 51 19.13 17.13 -0.02
C PRO A 51 18.28 18.19 -0.74
N ASP A 52 18.92 19.25 -1.25
CA ASP A 52 18.25 20.34 -1.99
C ASP A 52 17.83 19.94 -3.41
N ASN A 53 18.47 18.93 -4.01
CA ASN A 53 18.20 18.48 -5.37
C ASN A 53 18.08 16.95 -5.43
N LEU A 54 17.32 16.38 -4.50
CA LEU A 54 17.21 14.93 -4.35
C LEU A 54 16.62 14.28 -5.61
N THR A 55 17.34 13.33 -6.18
CA THR A 55 16.82 12.47 -7.24
C THR A 55 16.46 11.12 -6.65
N VAL A 56 15.31 10.59 -7.07
CA VAL A 56 14.89 9.23 -6.75
C VAL A 56 14.60 8.51 -8.06
N SER A 57 15.23 7.35 -8.26
CA SER A 57 15.00 6.48 -9.41
C SER A 57 14.56 5.09 -8.97
N ASP A 58 13.94 4.33 -9.86
CA ASP A 58 13.71 2.90 -9.65
C ASP A 58 14.97 2.07 -9.92
N ARG A 59 14.81 0.73 -9.87
CA ARG A 59 15.88 -0.24 -10.11
C ARG A 59 16.43 -0.25 -11.54
N ASP A 60 15.65 0.24 -12.51
CA ASP A 60 15.99 0.27 -13.93
C ASP A 60 16.65 1.62 -14.29
N GLY A 61 16.63 2.58 -13.36
CA GLY A 61 17.25 3.89 -13.49
C GLY A 61 16.26 4.99 -13.86
N ASP A 62 14.98 4.68 -14.01
CA ASP A 62 13.96 5.64 -14.38
C ASP A 62 13.63 6.57 -13.21
N ARG A 63 13.59 7.87 -13.47
CA ARG A 63 13.32 8.88 -12.44
C ARG A 63 11.87 8.80 -11.98
N LEU A 64 11.68 8.68 -10.67
CA LEU A 64 10.36 8.71 -10.05
C LEU A 64 9.89 10.16 -9.88
N HIS A 65 8.73 10.46 -10.45
CA HIS A 65 8.10 11.79 -10.36
C HIS A 65 6.99 11.80 -9.30
N PRO A 66 6.80 12.93 -8.59
CA PRO A 66 5.69 13.08 -7.66
C PRO A 66 4.39 13.20 -8.47
N GLY A 67 3.57 12.14 -8.45
CA GLY A 67 2.28 12.15 -9.15
C GLY A 67 1.76 10.74 -9.41
N SER A 68 0.49 10.67 -9.81
CA SER A 68 -0.06 9.43 -10.34
C SER A 68 0.54 9.16 -11.72
N LEU A 69 0.99 7.93 -11.97
CA LEU A 69 1.28 7.45 -13.33
C LEU A 69 0.00 7.33 -14.16
N ALA A 70 -1.18 7.40 -13.52
CA ALA A 70 -2.44 7.46 -14.24
C ALA A 70 -2.44 8.76 -15.07
N ARG A 71 -2.23 8.60 -16.36
CA ARG A 71 -2.52 9.63 -17.34
C ARG A 71 -4.02 9.92 -17.24
N PRO A 72 -4.45 11.19 -17.11
CA PRO A 72 -5.85 11.54 -17.24
C PRO A 72 -6.40 10.91 -18.52
N PRO A 73 -7.58 10.28 -18.51
CA PRO A 73 -8.14 9.71 -19.73
C PRO A 73 -8.35 10.83 -20.75
N ASP A 74 -7.63 10.79 -21.87
CA ASP A 74 -7.74 11.75 -22.98
C ASP A 74 -9.04 11.53 -23.81
N ARG A 75 -9.91 10.62 -23.37
CA ARG A 75 -11.08 10.15 -24.10
C ARG A 75 -12.29 10.13 -23.16
N PRO A 76 -13.51 10.37 -23.66
CA PRO A 76 -14.71 10.17 -22.85
C PRO A 76 -14.75 8.74 -22.31
N PRO A 77 -15.24 8.53 -21.07
CA PRO A 77 -15.37 7.20 -20.50
C PRO A 77 -16.20 6.33 -21.45
N PRO A 78 -15.86 5.04 -21.60
CA PRO A 78 -16.62 4.15 -22.46
C PRO A 78 -18.09 4.15 -22.01
N GLN A 79 -19.02 4.14 -22.98
CA GLN A 79 -20.42 3.87 -22.70
C GLN A 79 -20.56 2.39 -22.32
N VAL A 80 -20.34 2.09 -21.05
CA VAL A 80 -20.63 0.79 -20.46
C VAL A 80 -22.03 0.81 -19.88
N ALA A 81 -22.81 -0.25 -20.14
CA ALA A 81 -24.10 -0.43 -19.50
C ALA A 81 -23.93 -0.47 -17.97
N PRO A 82 -24.89 0.04 -17.19
CA PRO A 82 -24.85 -0.07 -15.74
C PRO A 82 -24.65 -1.52 -15.32
N CYS A 83 -23.74 -1.77 -14.38
CA CYS A 83 -23.58 -3.09 -13.78
C CYS A 83 -24.92 -3.50 -13.17
N THR A 84 -25.57 -4.54 -13.69
CA THR A 84 -26.90 -5.01 -13.25
C THR A 84 -26.92 -5.58 -11.83
N GLY A 85 -25.75 -5.70 -11.19
CA GLY A 85 -25.59 -6.39 -9.92
C GLY A 85 -25.74 -7.90 -10.09
N PRO A 86 -25.44 -8.67 -9.03
CA PRO A 86 -25.72 -10.10 -9.02
C PRO A 86 -27.24 -10.34 -9.08
N THR A 87 -27.66 -11.44 -9.72
CA THR A 87 -29.07 -11.85 -9.90
C THR A 87 -29.80 -12.22 -8.60
N GLY A 88 -29.09 -12.23 -7.47
CA GLY A 88 -29.63 -12.69 -6.19
C GLY A 88 -29.78 -14.22 -6.09
N GLU A 89 -29.23 -14.97 -7.06
CA GLU A 89 -29.17 -16.42 -7.00
C GLU A 89 -28.35 -16.90 -5.78
N ARG A 90 -28.64 -18.12 -5.31
CA ARG A 90 -27.92 -18.70 -4.19
C ARG A 90 -26.49 -18.95 -4.61
N ALA A 91 -25.54 -18.42 -3.84
CA ALA A 91 -24.14 -18.75 -4.01
C ALA A 91 -23.92 -20.25 -3.74
N ASP A 92 -23.37 -20.95 -4.74
CA ASP A 92 -22.96 -22.34 -4.65
C ASP A 92 -21.54 -22.41 -4.08
N TRP A 93 -21.47 -22.63 -2.77
CA TRP A 93 -20.22 -22.70 -2.02
C TRP A 93 -19.69 -24.14 -1.99
N TRP A 94 -19.23 -24.66 -3.13
CA TRP A 94 -18.71 -26.04 -3.24
C TRP A 94 -17.50 -26.34 -2.34
N TRP A 95 -16.81 -25.32 -1.82
CA TRP A 95 -15.65 -25.43 -0.94
C TRP A 95 -15.91 -24.93 0.50
N TYR A 96 -17.11 -24.44 0.81
CA TYR A 96 -17.42 -23.85 2.11
C TYR A 96 -18.81 -24.23 2.61
N THR A 97 -18.86 -24.89 3.77
CA THR A 97 -20.12 -25.16 4.49
C THR A 97 -20.41 -23.98 5.43
N PRO A 98 -21.51 -23.23 5.23
CA PRO A 98 -21.88 -22.16 6.15
C PRO A 98 -22.17 -22.71 7.55
N TYR A 99 -21.75 -21.96 8.58
CA TYR A 99 -22.09 -22.30 9.96
C TYR A 99 -23.60 -22.23 10.19
N GLN A 100 -24.19 -23.32 10.68
CA GLN A 100 -25.56 -23.35 11.19
C GLN A 100 -25.52 -23.32 12.72
N PRO A 101 -26.14 -22.34 13.39
CA PRO A 101 -26.24 -22.35 14.84
C PRO A 101 -27.06 -23.55 15.29
N PRO A 102 -26.72 -24.17 16.44
CA PRO A 102 -27.52 -25.25 17.00
C PRO A 102 -28.94 -24.76 17.30
N ALA A 103 -29.92 -25.66 17.16
CA ALA A 103 -31.28 -25.37 17.57
C ALA A 103 -31.30 -24.98 19.07
N PRO A 104 -32.14 -24.01 19.47
CA PRO A 104 -32.33 -23.71 20.88
C PRO A 104 -32.80 -24.97 21.62
N PRO A 105 -32.44 -25.14 22.92
CA PRO A 105 -32.94 -26.25 23.71
C PRO A 105 -34.48 -26.22 23.76
N PRO A 106 -35.15 -27.38 23.82
CA PRO A 106 -36.60 -27.42 24.04
C PRO A 106 -36.92 -26.69 25.35
N ALA A 107 -38.03 -25.95 25.35
CA ALA A 107 -38.52 -25.32 26.58
C ALA A 107 -38.80 -26.43 27.61
N ASP A 108 -38.29 -26.27 28.83
CA ASP A 108 -38.62 -27.15 29.96
C ASP A 108 -40.15 -27.13 30.16
N GLU A 109 -40.82 -28.22 29.79
CA GLU A 109 -42.18 -28.50 30.23
C GLU A 109 -42.15 -28.86 31.73
N THR A 110 -41.97 -27.84 32.58
CA THR A 110 -42.25 -27.96 34.01
C THR A 110 -43.76 -27.85 34.19
N GLY A 111 -44.44 -28.99 34.20
CA GLY A 111 -45.84 -29.05 34.61
C GLY A 111 -45.98 -28.79 36.11
N PRO A 112 -47.04 -28.10 36.58
CA PRO A 112 -47.51 -28.23 37.94
C PRO A 112 -48.53 -29.37 38.04
N GLY A 113 -48.39 -30.19 39.08
CA GLY A 113 -49.34 -31.24 39.45
C GLY A 113 -50.63 -30.74 40.07
#